data_AF-A0A2H0TJG3-F1
#
_entry.id   AF-A0A2H0TJG3-F1
#
_cell.length_a   1.000
_cell.length_b   1.000
_cell.length_c   1.000
_cell.angle_alpha   90.00
_cell.angle_beta   90.00
_cell.angle_gamma   90.00
#
_symmetry.space_group_name_H-M   'P 1'
#
loop_
_entity.id
_entity.type
_entity.pdbx_description
1 polymer ?
#
loop_
_entity_poly.entity_id
_entity_poly.type
_entity_poly.pdbx_seq_one_letter_code
_entity_poly.pdbx_strand_id
1 'polypeptide(L)'
;MPTQKGKIIKKVKEVLENSPQGIRYSDLVNEIHTEYLEIKIKVIQWIIFDLHKKFKEILKPERGIFILAKYMKERAEKGIREADEKIEKVKKIIQKEENFYQPFADYL
;
A
#
# COMPACT_ATOMS: atom_id res chain seq x y z
N MET A 1 2.12 -9.36 32.50
CA MET A 1 1.11 -8.43 31.93
C MET A 1 1.69 -7.77 30.69
N PRO A 2 0.95 -7.68 29.57
CA PRO A 2 1.39 -6.90 28.42
C PRO A 2 1.46 -5.41 28.79
N THR A 3 2.57 -4.75 28.44
CA THR A 3 2.75 -3.31 28.66
C THR A 3 1.77 -2.52 27.80
N GLN A 4 1.43 -1.29 28.20
CA GLN A 4 0.57 -0.39 27.40
C GLN A 4 1.10 -0.25 25.97
N LYS A 5 2.42 -0.12 25.81
CA LYS A 5 3.10 -0.08 24.51
C LYS A 5 2.86 -1.36 23.71
N GLY A 6 2.95 -2.53 24.33
CA GLY A 6 2.69 -3.82 23.67
C GLY A 6 1.25 -3.92 23.17
N LYS A 7 0.27 -3.51 23.97
CA LYS A 7 -1.15 -3.47 23.57
C LYS A 7 -1.35 -2.59 22.33
N ILE A 8 -0.79 -1.37 22.36
CA ILE A 8 -0.89 -0.42 21.23
C ILE A 8 -0.26 -0.99 19.97
N ILE A 9 0.96 -1.52 20.04
CA ILE A 9 1.67 -2.06 18.87
C ILE A 9 0.89 -3.24 18.27
N LYS A 10 0.36 -4.13 19.12
CA LYS A 10 -0.45 -5.26 18.66
C LYS A 10 -1.67 -4.76 17.88
N LYS A 11 -2.42 -3.81 18.44
CA LYS A 11 -3.58 -3.23 17.78
C LYS A 11 -3.22 -2.49 16.48
N VAL A 12 -2.11 -1.75 16.44
CA VAL A 12 -1.65 -1.12 15.19
C VAL A 12 -1.44 -2.17 14.10
N LYS A 13 -0.79 -3.29 14.41
CA LYS A 13 -0.60 -4.37 13.43
C LYS A 13 -1.94 -4.94 12.95
N GLU A 14 -2.89 -5.16 13.85
CA GLU A 14 -4.25 -5.61 13.50
C GLU A 14 -4.98 -4.63 12.56
N VAL A 15 -4.94 -3.32 12.87
CA VAL A 15 -5.56 -2.29 12.03
C VAL A 15 -4.92 -2.23 10.64
N LEU A 16 -3.58 -2.30 10.58
CA LEU A 16 -2.85 -2.28 9.32
C LEU A 16 -3.04 -3.57 8.49
N GLU A 17 -3.28 -4.71 9.14
CA GLU A 17 -3.63 -5.97 8.51
C GLU A 17 -5.01 -5.90 7.83
N ASN A 18 -5.97 -5.21 8.45
CA ASN A 18 -7.30 -4.99 7.88
C ASN A 18 -7.34 -3.87 6.82
N SER A 19 -6.25 -3.10 6.69
CA SER A 19 -6.18 -1.92 5.83
C SER A 19 -5.14 -2.09 4.70
N PRO A 20 -5.42 -2.91 3.66
CA PRO A 20 -4.46 -3.18 2.59
C PRO A 20 -4.12 -1.95 1.74
N GLN A 21 -4.97 -0.92 1.74
CA GLN A 21 -4.72 0.36 1.06
C GLN A 21 -3.86 1.32 1.89
N GLY A 22 -3.57 0.97 3.14
CA GLY A 22 -3.01 1.86 4.14
C GLY A 22 -4.07 2.73 4.82
N ILE A 23 -3.69 3.30 5.97
CA ILE A 23 -4.56 4.10 6.82
C ILE A 23 -3.90 5.43 7.15
N ARG A 24 -4.68 6.50 7.32
CA ARG A 24 -4.13 7.78 7.78
C ARG A 24 -3.76 7.73 9.25
N TYR A 25 -2.73 8.47 9.61
CA TYR A 25 -2.23 8.58 10.98
C TYR A 25 -3.32 9.03 11.97
N SER A 26 -4.13 10.02 11.60
CA SER A 26 -5.24 10.49 12.42
C SER A 26 -6.21 9.37 12.73
N ASP A 27 -6.57 8.60 11.70
CA ASP A 27 -7.59 7.58 11.76
C ASP A 27 -7.08 6.39 12.57
N LEU A 28 -5.82 6.00 12.35
CA LEU A 28 -5.12 5.00 13.14
C LEU A 28 -5.05 5.37 14.63
N VAL A 29 -4.69 6.61 14.96
CA VAL A 29 -4.63 7.09 16.35
C VAL A 29 -6.02 7.07 16.98
N ASN A 30 -7.04 7.52 16.26
CA ASN A 30 -8.43 7.58 16.75
C ASN A 30 -9.00 6.19 16.98
N GLU A 31 -8.76 5.24 16.08
CA GLU A 31 -9.23 3.86 16.21
C GLU A 31 -8.62 3.19 17.44
N ILE A 32 -7.32 3.38 17.66
CA ILE A 32 -6.64 2.83 18.85
C ILE A 32 -7.11 3.52 20.13
N HIS A 33 -7.32 4.83 20.11
CA HIS A 33 -7.85 5.55 21.27
C HIS A 33 -9.27 5.12 21.62
N THR A 34 -10.11 4.88 20.62
CA THR A 34 -11.50 4.44 20.83
C THR A 34 -11.55 3.08 21.52
N GLU A 35 -10.63 2.18 21.18
CA GLU A 35 -10.48 0.87 21.86
C GLU A 35 -9.90 1.01 23.27
N TYR A 36 -8.91 1.90 23.44
CA TYR A 36 -8.16 2.06 24.68
C TYR A 36 -8.35 3.46 25.28
N LEU A 37 -9.59 3.77 25.68
CA LEU A 37 -9.94 5.05 26.33
C LEU A 37 -9.16 5.28 27.64
N GLU A 38 -8.64 4.21 28.25
CA GLU A 38 -7.78 4.25 29.43
C GLU A 38 -6.40 4.87 29.16
N ILE A 39 -5.95 4.88 27.89
CA ILE A 39 -4.64 5.36 27.48
C ILE A 39 -4.75 6.79 26.95
N LYS A 40 -3.96 7.70 27.52
CA LYS A 40 -3.88 9.09 27.04
C LYS A 40 -3.50 9.14 25.55
N ILE A 41 -4.24 9.91 24.76
CA ILE A 41 -4.01 10.06 23.32
C ILE A 41 -2.56 10.45 22.96
N LYS A 42 -1.92 11.29 23.78
CA LYS A 42 -0.51 11.67 23.58
C LYS A 42 0.41 10.46 23.60
N VAL A 43 0.18 9.49 24.48
CA VAL A 43 1.02 8.27 24.56
C VAL A 43 0.90 7.45 23.28
N ILE A 44 -0.32 7.30 22.77
CA ILE A 44 -0.61 6.60 21.51
C ILE A 44 0.11 7.30 20.34
N GLN A 45 -0.04 8.63 20.23
CA GLN A 45 0.62 9.44 19.21
C GLN A 45 2.14 9.28 19.22
N TRP A 46 2.77 9.37 20.39
CA TRP A 46 4.22 9.22 20.54
C TRP A 46 4.71 7.83 20.13
N ILE A 47 3.97 6.77 20.44
CA ILE A 47 4.32 5.39 20.07
C ILE A 47 4.16 5.14 18.56
N ILE A 48 3.13 5.72 17.94
CA ILE A 48 2.85 5.52 16.51
C ILE A 48 3.80 6.36 15.63
N PHE A 49 4.18 7.55 16.07
CA PHE A 49 5.01 8.47 15.29
C PHE A 49 6.32 7.84 14.77
N ASP A 50 7.00 7.07 15.61
CA ASP A 50 8.28 6.43 15.28
C ASP A 50 8.18 4.95 14.91
N LEU A 51 6.95 4.44 14.75
CA LEU A 51 6.68 3.02 14.54
C LEU A 51 7.36 2.46 13.27
N HIS A 52 7.30 3.22 12.16
CA HIS A 52 7.95 2.88 10.89
C HIS A 52 9.49 2.80 10.99
N LYS A 53 10.10 3.50 11.96
CA LYS A 53 11.56 3.43 12.20
C LYS A 53 11.94 2.19 12.98
N LYS A 54 11.05 1.72 13.86
CA LYS A 54 11.28 0.56 14.73
C LYS A 54 10.94 -0.76 14.04
N PHE A 55 9.94 -0.78 13.18
CA PHE A 55 9.44 -1.99 12.52
C PHE A 55 9.56 -1.86 11.00
N LYS A 56 10.48 -2.64 10.41
CA LYS A 56 10.68 -2.68 8.95
C LYS A 56 9.45 -3.20 8.19
N GLU A 57 8.56 -3.90 8.87
CA GLU A 57 7.27 -4.38 8.33
C GLU A 57 6.29 -3.25 8.04
N ILE A 58 6.46 -2.07 8.67
CA ILE A 58 5.54 -0.94 8.56
C ILE A 58 6.21 0.17 7.78
N LEU A 59 5.59 0.56 6.67
CA LEU A 59 6.09 1.61 5.79
C LEU A 59 5.23 2.86 5.89
N LYS A 60 5.83 3.98 5.48
CA LYS A 60 5.19 5.29 5.36
C LYS A 60 5.39 5.80 3.94
N PRO A 61 4.55 5.34 2.98
CA PRO A 61 4.71 5.68 1.55
C PRO A 61 4.55 7.19 1.30
N GLU A 62 3.59 7.81 2.00
CA GLU A 62 3.27 9.22 1.89
C GLU A 62 3.15 9.85 3.28
N ARG A 63 3.14 11.18 3.32
CA ARG A 63 3.02 11.91 4.58
C ARG A 63 1.69 11.60 5.25
N GLY A 64 1.77 10.82 6.33
CA GLY A 64 0.63 10.53 7.19
C GLY A 64 -0.13 9.26 6.80
N ILE A 65 0.36 8.46 5.86
CA ILE A 65 -0.20 7.14 5.55
C ILE A 65 0.71 6.06 6.13
N PHE A 66 0.13 5.07 6.81
CA PHE A 66 0.82 3.89 7.30
C PHE A 66 0.27 2.64 6.62
N ILE A 67 1.15 1.72 6.25
CA ILE A 67 0.80 0.48 5.54
C ILE A 67 1.80 -0.63 5.87
N LEU A 68 1.39 -1.89 5.76
CA LEU A 68 2.34 -3.01 5.83
C LEU A 68 3.14 -3.14 4.52
N ALA A 69 4.41 -3.47 4.66
CA ALA A 69 5.35 -3.67 3.56
C ALA A 69 4.86 -4.73 2.55
N LYS A 70 4.15 -5.75 3.03
CA LYS A 70 3.59 -6.81 2.18
C LYS A 70 2.57 -6.28 1.16
N TYR A 71 1.68 -5.36 1.56
CA TYR A 71 0.69 -4.78 0.66
C TYR A 71 1.32 -3.80 -0.33
N MET A 72 2.39 -3.12 0.07
CA MET A 72 3.17 -2.30 -0.85
C MET A 72 3.86 -3.12 -1.93
N LYS A 73 4.45 -4.27 -1.56
CA LYS A 73 5.04 -5.19 -2.55
C LYS A 73 3.99 -5.74 -3.50
N GLU A 74 2.87 -6.21 -2.96
CA GLU A 74 1.75 -6.72 -3.76
C GLU A 74 1.23 -5.66 -4.75
N ARG A 75 1.12 -4.40 -4.30
CA ARG A 75 0.69 -3.29 -5.16
C ARG A 75 1.71 -2.99 -6.26
N ALA A 76 2.99 -3.03 -5.96
CA ALA A 76 4.05 -2.87 -6.97
C ALA A 76 3.99 -4.01 -8.00
N GLU A 77 3.84 -5.26 -7.56
CA GLU A 77 3.71 -6.42 -8.44
C GLU A 77 2.47 -6.35 -9.34
N LYS A 78 1.32 -5.92 -8.79
CA LYS A 78 0.10 -5.68 -9.59
C LYS A 78 0.30 -4.58 -10.62
N GLY A 79 0.92 -3.47 -10.23
CA GLY A 79 1.22 -2.37 -11.16
C GLY A 79 2.14 -2.78 -12.31
N ILE A 80 3.13 -3.63 -12.05
CA ILE A 80 4.02 -4.18 -13.07
C ILE A 80 3.24 -5.08 -14.04
N ARG A 81 2.42 -6.01 -13.54
CA ARG A 81 1.59 -6.88 -14.38
C ARG A 81 0.62 -6.10 -15.27
N GLU A 82 -0.03 -5.08 -14.73
CA GLU A 82 -0.95 -4.22 -15.48
C GLU A 82 -0.21 -3.42 -16.58
N ALA A 83 1.03 -3.02 -16.33
CA ALA A 83 1.87 -2.36 -17.33
C ALA A 83 2.27 -3.34 -18.44
N ASP A 84 2.70 -4.55 -18.08
CA ASP A 84 3.09 -5.59 -19.04
C ASP A 84 1.91 -5.98 -19.96
N GLU A 85 0.71 -6.16 -19.40
CA GLU A 85 -0.50 -6.45 -20.19
C GLU A 85 -0.86 -5.31 -21.16
N LYS A 86 -0.66 -4.05 -20.77
CA LYS A 86 -0.89 -2.90 -21.65
C LYS A 86 0.13 -2.90 -22.80
N ILE A 87 1.39 -3.18 -22.52
CA ILE A 87 2.44 -3.26 -23.53
C ILE A 87 2.14 -4.39 -24.53
N GLU A 88 1.71 -5.56 -24.05
CA GLU A 88 1.34 -6.70 -24.89
C GLU A 88 0.17 -6.37 -25.83
N LYS A 89 -0.85 -5.66 -25.32
CA LYS A 89 -1.99 -5.20 -26.12
C LYS A 89 -1.56 -4.20 -27.20
N VAL A 90 -0.71 -3.25 -26.86
CA VAL A 90 -0.18 -2.26 -27.82
C VAL A 90 0.62 -2.95 -28.93
N LYS A 91 1.48 -3.92 -28.60
CA LYS A 91 2.23 -4.69 -29.60
C LYS A 91 1.32 -5.45 -30.57
N LYS A 92 0.26 -6.09 -30.07
CA LYS A 92 -0.73 -6.78 -30.92
C LYS A 92 -1.49 -5.84 -31.85
N ILE A 93 -1.78 -4.62 -31.40
CA ILE A 93 -2.42 -3.59 -32.25
C ILE A 93 -1.47 -3.18 -33.37
N ILE A 94 -0.20 -2.88 -33.06
CA ILE A 94 0.82 -2.51 -34.06
C ILE A 94 0.98 -3.62 -35.11
N GLN A 95 1.12 -4.88 -34.69
CA GLN A 95 1.23 -6.01 -35.63
C GLN A 95 -0.02 -6.17 -36.52
N LYS A 96 -1.20 -5.90 -35.98
CA LYS A 96 -2.45 -5.96 -36.75
C LYS A 96 -2.52 -4.84 -37.79
N GLU A 97 -2.06 -3.64 -37.45
CA GLU A 97 -1.98 -2.51 -38.37
C GLU A 97 -0.94 -2.76 -39.47
N GLU A 98 0.27 -3.21 -39.13
CA GLU A 98 1.30 -3.58 -40.12
C GLU A 98 0.75 -4.59 -41.13
N ASN A 99 0.15 -5.68 -40.67
CA ASN A 99 -0.49 -6.68 -41.52
C ASN A 99 -1.65 -6.12 -42.38
N PHE A 100 -2.34 -5.08 -41.90
CA PHE A 100 -3.42 -4.43 -42.64
C PHE A 100 -2.89 -3.53 -43.76
N TYR A 101 -1.79 -2.81 -43.52
CA TYR A 101 -1.19 -1.91 -44.52
C TYR A 101 -0.28 -2.62 -45.52
N GLN A 102 0.24 -3.80 -45.18
CA GLN A 102 1.16 -4.57 -46.03
C GLN A 102 0.66 -4.77 -47.48
N PRO A 103 -0.60 -5.19 -47.72
CA PRO A 103 -1.08 -5.42 -49.09
C PRO A 103 -1.17 -4.14 -49.93
N PHE A 104 -1.29 -2.96 -49.29
CA PHE A 104 -1.28 -1.68 -49.98
C PHE A 104 0.13 -1.22 -50.32
N ALA A 105 1.12 -1.58 -49.50
CA ALA A 105 2.53 -1.31 -49.76
C ALA A 105 3.06 -2.15 -50.94
N ASP A 106 2.60 -3.40 -51.07
CA ASP A 106 3.00 -4.32 -52.15
C ASP A 106 2.40 -3.98 -53.53
N TYR A 107 1.49 -2.99 -53.59
CA TYR A 107 0.84 -2.55 -54.84
C TYR A 107 1.61 -1.42 -55.57
N LEU A 108 2.65 -0.86 -54.95
CA LEU A 108 3.52 0.21 -55.47
C LEU A 108 4.84 -0.36 -56.01
#